data_AF-A0A0G0K6P6-F1
#
_entry.id   AF-A0A0G0K6P6-F1
#
_cell.length_a   1.000
_cell.length_b   1.000
_cell.length_c   1.000
_cell.angle_alpha   90.00
_cell.angle_beta   90.00
_cell.angle_gamma   90.00
#
_symmetry.space_group_name_H-M   'P 1'
#
loop_
_entity.id
_entity.type
_entity.pdbx_description
1 polymer ?
#
loop_
_entity_poly.entity_id
_entity_poly.type
_entity_poly.pdbx_seq_one_letter_code
_entity_poly.pdbx_strand_id
1 'polypeptide(L)'
;MKLKSFIKNMKKLFKNGPETGGFTLIELLIVMAILGVLAVVVLVAINPVQQLARTRDAGRKSGVAQLGRSLEAYYTAHGGSYLSESATFVSNLVTAGEISTVPASISGSVSGFTACTENAQSNWCYDTDGTYSSAILYTVLESQSESSKCSSGIPLFVWSTTQGRGGLVCHADYDLDTADIDTSSEWNAVQ
;
A
#
# COMPACT_ATOMS: atom_id res chain seq x y z
N MET A 1 -5.45 53.37 44.53
CA MET A 1 -6.93 53.44 44.69
C MET A 1 -7.74 52.88 43.50
N LYS A 2 -7.15 52.61 42.31
CA LYS A 2 -7.90 52.16 41.11
C LYS A 2 -8.22 50.65 41.01
N LEU A 3 -7.56 49.80 41.80
CA LEU A 3 -7.69 48.34 41.69
C LEU A 3 -9.07 47.81 42.14
N LYS A 4 -9.65 48.38 43.21
CA LYS A 4 -10.97 47.96 43.72
C LYS A 4 -12.10 48.29 42.75
N SER A 5 -11.98 49.38 41.98
CA SER A 5 -12.97 49.77 40.96
C SER A 5 -12.89 48.87 39.72
N PHE A 6 -11.68 48.47 39.32
CA PHE A 6 -11.47 47.55 38.20
C PHE A 6 -12.08 46.16 38.44
N ILE A 7 -11.86 45.59 39.64
CA ILE A 7 -12.42 44.30 40.02
C ILE A 7 -13.96 44.34 40.08
N LYS A 8 -14.54 45.47 40.50
CA LYS A 8 -15.99 45.64 40.59
C LYS A 8 -16.67 45.62 39.22
N ASN A 9 -16.04 46.24 38.21
CA ASN A 9 -16.55 46.24 36.84
C ASN A 9 -16.39 44.87 36.16
N MET A 10 -15.31 44.15 36.45
CA MET A 10 -15.08 42.79 35.93
C MET A 10 -16.10 41.78 36.47
N LYS A 11 -16.47 41.89 37.77
CA LYS A 11 -17.55 41.07 38.35
C LYS A 11 -18.92 41.34 37.73
N LYS A 12 -19.14 42.54 37.18
CA LYS A 12 -20.40 42.90 36.52
C LYS A 12 -20.51 42.30 35.10
N LEU A 13 -19.37 42.00 34.48
CA LEU A 13 -19.29 41.35 33.16
C LEU A 13 -19.57 39.83 33.21
N PHE A 14 -19.22 39.16 34.32
CA PHE A 14 -19.54 37.74 34.53
C PHE A 14 -20.91 37.49 35.18
N LYS A 15 -21.71 38.54 35.41
CA LYS A 15 -23.03 38.42 36.08
C LYS A 15 -24.17 38.05 35.11
N ASN A 16 -23.88 38.01 33.81
CA ASN A 16 -24.77 37.46 32.79
C ASN A 16 -24.17 36.11 32.38
N GLY A 17 -24.36 35.09 33.20
CA GLY A 17 -24.08 33.72 32.78
C GLY A 17 -24.98 33.39 31.58
N PRO A 18 -24.50 32.62 30.58
CA PRO A 18 -25.33 32.15 29.48
C PRO A 18 -26.57 31.48 30.09
N GLU A 19 -27.75 31.79 29.55
CA GLU A 19 -29.01 31.23 30.05
C GLU A 19 -28.88 29.71 30.08
N THR A 20 -28.91 29.14 31.28
CA THR A 20 -28.64 27.71 31.53
C THR A 20 -29.84 26.88 31.10
N GLY A 21 -30.04 26.75 29.78
CA GLY A 21 -30.78 25.65 29.19
C GLY A 21 -29.86 24.43 29.15
N GLY A 22 -29.96 23.55 30.15
CA GLY A 22 -29.27 22.27 30.12
C GLY A 22 -29.91 21.36 29.06
N PHE A 23 -29.09 20.57 28.35
CA PHE A 23 -29.59 19.49 27.50
C PHE A 23 -30.50 18.58 28.32
N THR A 24 -31.70 18.31 27.81
CA THR A 24 -32.58 17.32 28.45
C THR A 24 -32.04 15.91 28.19
N LEU A 25 -32.26 15.00 29.13
CA LEU A 25 -31.88 13.59 28.96
C LEU A 25 -32.54 12.96 27.72
N ILE A 26 -33.75 13.41 27.37
CA ILE A 26 -34.47 12.93 26.18
C ILE A 26 -33.83 13.44 24.89
N GLU A 27 -33.34 14.67 24.85
CA GLU A 27 -32.62 15.20 23.69
C GLU A 27 -31.33 14.40 23.42
N LEU A 28 -30.55 14.10 24.46
CA LEU A 28 -29.32 13.34 24.28
C LEU A 28 -29.59 11.87 23.89
N LEU A 29 -30.71 11.29 24.38
CA LEU A 29 -31.15 9.95 24.01
C LEU A 29 -31.51 9.85 22.52
N ILE A 30 -32.30 10.81 22.00
CA ILE A 30 -32.69 10.82 20.59
C ILE A 30 -31.46 11.02 19.69
N VAL A 31 -30.51 11.87 20.09
CA VAL A 31 -29.28 12.09 19.33
C VAL A 31 -28.45 10.81 19.20
N MET A 32 -28.23 10.07 20.28
CA MET A 32 -27.49 8.81 20.22
C MET A 32 -28.24 7.75 19.41
N ALA A 33 -29.57 7.74 19.45
CA ALA A 33 -30.38 6.86 18.60
C ALA A 33 -30.20 7.18 17.10
N ILE A 34 -30.24 8.46 16.71
CA ILE A 34 -30.03 8.89 15.33
C ILE A 34 -28.58 8.62 14.88
N LEU A 35 -27.59 8.93 15.73
CA LEU A 35 -26.17 8.66 15.46
C LEU A 35 -25.91 7.17 15.25
N GLY A 36 -26.56 6.29 16.03
CA GLY A 36 -26.47 4.85 15.87
C GLY A 36 -26.95 4.39 14.48
N VAL A 37 -28.11 4.88 14.03
CA VAL A 37 -28.66 4.53 12.71
C VAL A 37 -27.76 5.04 11.58
N LEU A 38 -27.31 6.30 11.66
CA LEU A 38 -26.45 6.90 10.64
C LEU A 38 -25.10 6.17 10.54
N ALA A 39 -24.51 5.76 11.67
CA ALA A 39 -23.23 5.05 11.69
C ALA A 39 -23.30 3.71 10.91
N VAL A 40 -24.38 2.95 11.07
CA VAL A 40 -24.57 1.68 10.35
C VAL A 40 -24.69 1.92 8.84
N VAL A 41 -25.48 2.92 8.42
CA VAL A 41 -25.65 3.24 6.99
C VAL A 41 -24.33 3.62 6.34
N VAL A 42 -23.49 4.42 7.01
CA VAL A 42 -22.19 4.84 6.49
C VAL A 42 -21.23 3.66 6.34
N LEU A 43 -21.20 2.74 7.31
CA LEU A 43 -20.33 1.55 7.25
C LEU A 43 -20.74 0.55 6.15
N VAL A 44 -22.02 0.49 5.80
CA VAL A 44 -22.47 -0.31 4.65
C VAL A 44 -22.08 0.38 3.32
N ALA A 45 -22.12 1.71 3.28
CA ALA A 45 -21.81 2.48 2.08
C ALA A 45 -20.31 2.49 1.74
N ILE A 46 -19.45 2.53 2.76
CA ILE A 46 -17.98 2.52 2.60
C ILE A 46 -17.51 1.11 2.93
N ASN A 47 -16.96 0.37 1.97
CA ASN A 47 -16.31 -0.92 2.27
C ASN A 47 -14.89 -0.64 2.81
N PRO A 48 -14.66 -0.58 4.15
CA PRO A 48 -13.36 -0.16 4.70
C PRO A 48 -12.28 -1.20 4.38
N VAL A 49 -12.64 -2.48 4.29
CA VAL A 49 -11.71 -3.57 3.97
C VAL A 49 -11.10 -3.34 2.60
N GLN A 50 -11.93 -2.99 1.61
CA GLN A 50 -11.47 -2.71 0.26
C GLN A 50 -10.62 -1.43 0.18
N GLN A 51 -10.94 -0.39 0.97
CA GLN A 51 -10.12 0.81 1.01
C GLN A 51 -8.73 0.55 1.59
N LEU A 52 -8.66 -0.23 2.67
CA LEU A 52 -7.38 -0.63 3.26
C LEU A 52 -6.55 -1.49 2.29
N ALA A 53 -7.19 -2.41 1.56
CA ALA A 53 -6.55 -3.21 0.53
C ALA A 53 -5.93 -2.33 -0.58
N ARG A 54 -6.66 -1.33 -1.08
CA ARG A 54 -6.14 -0.37 -2.08
C ARG A 54 -4.93 0.41 -1.57
N THR A 55 -4.95 0.82 -0.30
CA THR A 55 -3.80 1.53 0.31
C THR A 55 -2.57 0.64 0.40
N ARG A 56 -2.74 -0.65 0.78
CA ARG A 56 -1.65 -1.61 0.80
C ARG A 56 -1.10 -1.89 -0.60
N ASP A 57 -1.99 -2.09 -1.57
CA ASP A 57 -1.61 -2.26 -2.98
C ASP A 57 -0.83 -1.05 -3.50
N ALA A 58 -1.24 0.18 -3.17
CA ALA A 58 -0.50 1.38 -3.55
C ALA A 58 0.93 1.37 -2.99
N GLY A 59 1.11 0.95 -1.73
CA GLY A 59 2.42 0.75 -1.14
C GLY A 59 3.21 -0.36 -1.85
N ARG A 60 2.59 -1.49 -2.17
CA ARG A 60 3.23 -2.63 -2.86
C ARG A 60 3.75 -2.21 -4.23
N LYS A 61 2.92 -1.52 -5.02
CA LYS A 61 3.29 -0.94 -6.33
C LYS A 61 4.46 0.03 -6.20
N SER A 62 4.43 0.91 -5.21
CA SER A 62 5.53 1.85 -4.95
C SER A 62 6.83 1.14 -4.56
N GLY A 63 6.74 0.10 -3.74
CA GLY A 63 7.89 -0.72 -3.33
C GLY A 63 8.54 -1.42 -4.52
N VAL A 64 7.74 -2.10 -5.34
CA VAL A 64 8.22 -2.75 -6.58
C VAL A 64 8.84 -1.73 -7.53
N ALA A 65 8.22 -0.58 -7.75
CA ALA A 65 8.79 0.45 -8.63
C ALA A 65 10.07 1.09 -8.08
N GLN A 66 10.22 1.19 -6.75
CA GLN A 66 11.45 1.68 -6.13
C GLN A 66 12.58 0.66 -6.27
N LEU A 67 12.30 -0.60 -5.94
CA LEU A 67 13.27 -1.69 -6.01
C LEU A 67 13.65 -2.02 -7.46
N GLY A 68 12.70 -1.99 -8.39
CA GLY A 68 12.95 -2.12 -9.83
C GLY A 68 13.96 -1.08 -10.32
N ARG A 69 13.79 0.19 -9.94
CA ARG A 69 14.77 1.25 -10.25
C ARG A 69 16.14 1.03 -9.60
N SER A 70 16.19 0.47 -8.39
CA SER A 70 17.49 0.12 -7.78
C SER A 70 18.16 -1.08 -8.48
N LEU A 71 17.40 -1.99 -9.08
CA LEU A 71 17.95 -3.06 -9.92
C LEU A 71 18.57 -2.47 -11.19
N GLU A 72 17.93 -1.51 -11.85
CA GLU A 72 18.51 -0.78 -13.00
C GLU A 72 19.80 -0.05 -12.61
N ALA A 73 19.82 0.59 -11.44
CA ALA A 73 21.00 1.25 -10.91
C ALA A 73 22.13 0.23 -10.65
N TYR A 74 21.80 -0.90 -10.02
CA TYR A 74 22.73 -2.01 -9.79
C TYR A 74 23.34 -2.49 -11.10
N TYR A 75 22.52 -2.77 -12.11
CA TYR A 75 22.97 -3.24 -13.42
C TYR A 75 23.99 -2.29 -14.04
N THR A 76 23.72 -0.99 -13.96
CA THR A 76 24.60 0.06 -14.48
C THR A 76 25.92 0.15 -13.71
N ALA A 77 25.87 0.01 -12.38
CA ALA A 77 27.04 0.09 -11.50
C ALA A 77 27.91 -1.17 -11.51
N HIS A 78 27.33 -2.34 -11.79
CA HIS A 78 27.98 -3.65 -11.62
C HIS A 78 28.29 -4.35 -12.95
N GLY A 79 28.56 -3.58 -14.01
CA GLY A 79 29.12 -4.12 -15.25
C GLY A 79 28.10 -4.78 -16.18
N GLY A 80 26.82 -4.41 -16.08
CA GLY A 80 25.77 -4.90 -16.97
C GLY A 80 25.27 -6.29 -16.60
N SER A 81 25.18 -6.59 -15.31
CA SER A 81 24.57 -7.83 -14.81
C SER A 81 23.71 -7.55 -13.58
N TYR A 82 22.57 -8.21 -13.52
CA TYR A 82 21.68 -8.16 -12.36
C TYR A 82 22.21 -9.03 -11.20
N LEU A 83 21.60 -8.90 -10.03
CA LEU A 83 21.94 -9.74 -8.88
C LEU A 83 21.55 -11.19 -9.16
N SER A 84 22.30 -12.13 -8.58
CA SER A 84 21.84 -13.51 -8.54
C SER A 84 20.57 -13.65 -7.73
N GLU A 85 19.67 -14.50 -8.20
CA GLU A 85 18.49 -14.95 -7.48
C GLU A 85 18.81 -15.40 -6.05
N SER A 86 18.04 -14.88 -5.09
CA SER A 86 18.24 -15.16 -3.67
C SER A 86 17.05 -14.70 -2.85
N ALA A 87 16.71 -15.44 -1.79
CA ALA A 87 15.77 -15.00 -0.75
C ALA A 87 16.26 -13.77 0.06
N THR A 88 17.45 -13.24 -0.25
CA THR A 88 17.99 -12.02 0.34
C THR A 88 18.36 -10.94 -0.69
N PHE A 89 17.76 -10.96 -1.90
CA PHE A 89 18.12 -10.05 -2.99
C PHE A 89 18.01 -8.56 -2.60
N VAL A 90 17.00 -8.15 -1.81
CA VAL A 90 16.86 -6.75 -1.34
C VAL A 90 17.94 -6.40 -0.34
N SER A 91 18.33 -7.33 0.53
CA SER A 91 19.47 -7.12 1.43
C SER A 91 20.79 -7.00 0.67
N ASN A 92 20.92 -7.72 -0.44
CA ASN A 92 22.08 -7.62 -1.33
C ASN A 92 22.13 -6.24 -2.02
N LEU A 93 20.99 -5.69 -2.43
CA LEU A 93 20.89 -4.31 -2.92
C LEU A 93 21.30 -3.27 -1.86
N VAL A 94 20.97 -3.49 -0.58
CA VAL A 94 21.46 -2.63 0.51
C VAL A 94 22.97 -2.73 0.65
N THR A 95 23.51 -3.95 0.61
CA THR A 95 24.95 -4.22 0.76
C THR A 95 25.75 -3.63 -0.42
N ALA A 96 25.18 -3.66 -1.62
CA ALA A 96 25.72 -3.03 -2.82
C ALA A 96 25.65 -1.49 -2.79
N GLY A 97 24.90 -0.91 -1.85
CA GLY A 97 24.76 0.54 -1.70
C GLY A 97 23.69 1.18 -2.59
N GLU A 98 22.87 0.39 -3.29
CA GLU A 98 21.83 0.89 -4.20
C GLU A 98 20.60 1.42 -3.46
N ILE A 99 20.36 0.91 -2.25
CA ILE A 99 19.32 1.37 -1.34
C ILE A 99 19.86 1.42 0.09
N SER A 100 19.37 2.33 0.92
CA SER A 100 19.93 2.51 2.28
C SER A 100 19.41 1.52 3.32
N THR A 101 18.22 0.95 3.10
CA THR A 101 17.59 0.00 4.03
C THR A 101 16.61 -0.89 3.27
N VAL A 102 16.42 -2.12 3.73
CA VAL A 102 15.33 -2.99 3.24
C VAL A 102 14.00 -2.30 3.58
N PRO A 103 13.14 -1.98 2.59
CA PRO A 103 11.86 -1.37 2.90
C PRO A 103 11.00 -2.33 3.71
N ALA A 104 10.23 -1.80 4.65
CA ALA A 104 9.40 -2.62 5.52
C ALA A 104 8.36 -3.40 4.69
N SER A 105 8.16 -4.68 5.03
CA SER A 105 7.09 -5.46 4.43
C SER A 105 5.75 -4.80 4.70
N ILE A 106 4.92 -4.65 3.68
CA ILE A 106 3.58 -4.07 3.86
C ILE A 106 2.70 -5.14 4.48
N SER A 107 2.43 -4.97 5.78
CA SER A 107 1.64 -5.91 6.57
C SER A 107 0.18 -5.89 6.14
N GLY A 108 -0.40 -7.08 6.05
CA GLY A 108 -1.66 -7.34 5.38
C GLY A 108 -1.54 -8.58 4.53
N SER A 109 -1.15 -9.70 5.16
CA SER A 109 -1.21 -10.99 4.51
C SER A 109 -2.67 -11.31 4.26
N VAL A 110 -3.07 -11.33 2.99
CA VAL A 110 -4.13 -12.26 2.58
C VAL A 110 -3.62 -13.64 3.01
N SER A 111 -4.30 -14.26 3.97
CA SER A 111 -4.00 -15.62 4.40
C SER A 111 -4.02 -16.56 3.18
N GLY A 112 -2.96 -17.34 2.99
CA GLY A 112 -2.83 -18.26 1.85
C GLY A 112 -2.07 -17.71 0.65
N PHE A 113 -1.43 -16.55 0.79
CA PHE A 113 -0.66 -15.95 -0.27
C PHE A 113 0.85 -16.25 -0.14
N THR A 114 1.36 -17.16 -0.97
CA THR A 114 2.80 -17.31 -1.22
C THR A 114 3.10 -16.39 -2.40
N ALA A 115 3.92 -15.35 -2.19
CA ALA A 115 4.19 -14.37 -3.25
C ALA A 115 4.91 -15.01 -4.46
N CYS A 116 5.75 -16.02 -4.20
CA CYS A 116 6.51 -16.85 -5.14
C CYS A 116 7.07 -18.05 -4.36
N THR A 117 7.39 -19.13 -5.09
CA THR A 117 7.90 -20.36 -4.47
C THR A 117 9.36 -20.19 -4.02
N GLU A 118 10.12 -19.35 -4.74
CA GLU A 118 11.54 -19.12 -4.54
C GLU A 118 11.87 -17.62 -4.52
N ASN A 119 13.08 -17.26 -4.09
CA ASN A 119 13.60 -15.88 -4.18
C ASN A 119 12.73 -14.78 -3.54
N ALA A 120 11.92 -15.15 -2.55
CA ALA A 120 11.02 -14.23 -1.84
C ALA A 120 11.75 -13.46 -0.73
N GLN A 121 11.66 -12.13 -0.73
CA GLN A 121 12.04 -11.29 0.41
C GLN A 121 10.96 -10.25 0.71
N SER A 122 10.46 -10.22 1.94
CA SER A 122 9.47 -9.23 2.40
C SER A 122 8.20 -9.13 1.53
N ASN A 123 7.72 -10.26 0.98
CA ASN A 123 6.59 -10.37 0.03
C ASN A 123 6.84 -9.76 -1.36
N TRP A 124 8.10 -9.56 -1.72
CA TRP A 124 8.52 -9.34 -3.10
C TRP A 124 9.25 -10.55 -3.63
N CYS A 125 9.11 -10.75 -4.93
CA CYS A 125 9.63 -11.89 -5.66
C CYS A 125 10.52 -11.43 -6.78
N TYR A 126 11.61 -12.14 -6.99
CA TYR A 126 12.67 -11.74 -7.88
C TYR A 126 13.13 -12.92 -8.70
N ASP A 127 13.18 -12.74 -10.01
CA ASP A 127 13.57 -13.77 -10.97
C ASP A 127 14.46 -13.17 -12.07
N THR A 128 15.33 -13.98 -12.65
CA THR A 128 16.25 -13.58 -13.73
C THR A 128 16.21 -14.56 -14.90
N ASP A 129 16.76 -14.17 -16.05
CA ASP A 129 16.87 -15.07 -17.22
C ASP A 129 17.92 -16.19 -17.07
N GLY A 130 18.46 -16.41 -15.86
CA GLY A 130 19.57 -17.32 -15.58
C GLY A 130 20.94 -16.86 -16.12
N THR A 131 20.98 -15.83 -16.97
CA THR A 131 22.21 -15.18 -17.44
C THR A 131 22.45 -13.82 -16.78
N TYR A 132 21.50 -13.39 -15.95
CA TYR A 132 21.48 -12.09 -15.26
C TYR A 132 21.46 -10.90 -16.23
N SER A 133 20.99 -11.08 -17.47
CA SER A 133 20.87 -10.00 -18.46
C SER A 133 19.51 -9.31 -18.39
N SER A 134 18.48 -10.01 -17.91
CA SER A 134 17.18 -9.44 -17.55
C SER A 134 16.73 -9.93 -16.19
N ALA A 135 15.79 -9.19 -15.61
CA ALA A 135 15.20 -9.53 -14.33
C ALA A 135 13.77 -9.01 -14.25
N ILE A 136 12.97 -9.69 -13.44
CA ILE A 136 11.65 -9.22 -13.04
C ILE A 136 11.57 -9.13 -11.52
N LEU A 137 10.80 -8.16 -11.06
CA LEU A 137 10.48 -7.99 -9.66
C LEU A 137 8.97 -7.84 -9.53
N TYR A 138 8.34 -8.64 -8.70
CA TYR A 138 6.90 -8.63 -8.61
C TYR A 138 6.37 -8.88 -7.20
N THR A 139 5.09 -8.60 -7.05
CA THR A 139 4.32 -8.82 -5.83
C THR A 139 2.86 -8.94 -6.20
N VAL A 140 2.05 -9.43 -5.26
CA VAL A 140 0.63 -9.60 -5.53
C VAL A 140 -0.20 -8.51 -4.89
N LEU A 141 -1.22 -8.10 -5.64
CA LEU A 141 -2.22 -7.15 -5.24
C LEU A 141 -3.43 -7.88 -4.66
N GLU A 142 -4.00 -7.34 -3.61
CA GLU A 142 -5.10 -7.98 -2.87
C GLU A 142 -6.45 -7.28 -3.06
N SER A 143 -6.45 -6.04 -3.57
CA SER A 143 -7.69 -5.28 -3.66
C SER A 143 -8.56 -5.81 -4.80
N GLN A 144 -9.87 -5.92 -4.53
CA GLN A 144 -10.86 -6.30 -5.54
C GLN A 144 -10.85 -5.42 -6.80
N SER A 145 -10.38 -4.17 -6.71
CA SER A 145 -10.22 -3.28 -7.87
C SER A 145 -9.09 -3.66 -8.80
N GLU A 146 -8.09 -4.38 -8.31
CA GLU A 146 -7.00 -4.88 -9.14
C GLU A 146 -7.38 -6.27 -9.65
N SER A 147 -7.96 -7.12 -8.78
CA SER A 147 -8.46 -8.43 -9.21
C SER A 147 -9.59 -8.33 -10.24
N SER A 148 -10.44 -7.30 -10.20
CA SER A 148 -11.51 -7.09 -11.18
C SER A 148 -11.01 -6.72 -12.57
N LYS A 149 -9.75 -6.29 -12.70
CA LYS A 149 -9.14 -6.00 -14.01
C LYS A 149 -8.61 -7.26 -14.68
N CYS A 150 -8.48 -8.35 -13.93
CA CYS A 150 -8.13 -9.65 -14.48
C CYS A 150 -9.39 -10.39 -14.89
N SER A 151 -9.48 -10.79 -16.16
CA SER A 151 -10.54 -11.70 -16.64
C SER A 151 -10.47 -13.07 -15.94
N SER A 152 -9.25 -13.50 -15.62
CA SER A 152 -8.92 -14.70 -14.85
C SER A 152 -7.50 -14.56 -14.31
N GLY A 153 -7.18 -15.28 -13.23
CA GLY A 153 -5.84 -15.31 -12.65
C GLY A 153 -5.61 -14.31 -11.51
N ILE A 154 -4.37 -14.27 -11.07
CA ILE A 154 -3.88 -13.53 -9.92
C ILE A 154 -3.38 -12.16 -10.38
N PRO A 155 -3.82 -11.06 -9.75
CA PRO A 155 -3.36 -9.71 -10.09
C PRO A 155 -1.96 -9.43 -9.52
N LEU A 156 -0.94 -9.61 -10.33
CA LEU A 156 0.45 -9.33 -9.99
C LEU A 156 0.84 -7.93 -10.44
N PHE A 157 1.57 -7.20 -9.60
CA PHE A 157 2.28 -6.00 -10.06
C PHE A 157 3.73 -6.36 -10.30
N VAL A 158 4.15 -6.20 -11.55
CA VAL A 158 5.46 -6.63 -12.04
C VAL A 158 6.24 -5.41 -12.50
N TRP A 159 7.54 -5.38 -12.22
CA TRP A 159 8.53 -4.55 -12.87
C TRP A 159 9.38 -5.44 -13.76
N SER A 160 9.48 -5.09 -15.04
CA SER A 160 10.35 -5.77 -16.00
C SER A 160 11.48 -4.84 -16.39
N THR A 161 12.70 -5.34 -16.29
CA THR A 161 13.90 -4.57 -16.68
C THR A 161 14.10 -4.53 -18.18
N THR A 162 13.66 -5.56 -18.92
CA THR A 162 13.65 -5.55 -20.39
C THR A 162 12.78 -4.41 -20.95
N GLN A 163 11.65 -4.13 -20.29
CA GLN A 163 10.73 -3.06 -20.69
C GLN A 163 10.98 -1.74 -19.94
N GLY A 164 11.85 -1.74 -18.92
CA GLY A 164 12.14 -0.58 -18.08
C GLY A 164 10.91 0.03 -17.39
N ARG A 165 9.88 -0.79 -17.12
CA ARG A 165 8.59 -0.31 -16.59
C ARG A 165 7.93 -1.36 -15.70
N GLY A 166 7.00 -0.90 -14.87
CA GLY A 166 6.11 -1.78 -14.13
C GLY A 166 4.63 -1.55 -14.43
N GLY A 167 3.81 -2.55 -14.11
CA GLY A 167 2.37 -2.51 -14.28
C GLY A 167 1.68 -3.76 -13.75
N LEU A 168 0.40 -3.90 -14.09
CA LEU A 168 -0.42 -5.05 -13.71
C LEU A 168 -0.29 -6.17 -14.75
N VAL A 169 -0.15 -7.40 -14.26
CA VAL A 169 -0.18 -8.65 -15.03
C VAL A 169 -1.14 -9.61 -14.34
N CYS A 170 -1.88 -10.39 -15.12
CA CYS A 170 -2.81 -11.39 -14.62
C CYS A 170 -2.29 -12.76 -15.00
N HIS A 171 -1.87 -13.56 -14.02
CA HIS A 171 -1.22 -14.85 -14.26
C HIS A 171 -1.93 -16.01 -13.55
N ALA A 172 -1.78 -17.23 -14.05
CA ALA A 172 -2.46 -18.40 -13.48
C ALA A 172 -1.91 -18.80 -12.11
N ASP A 173 -0.61 -18.60 -11.91
CA ASP A 173 0.14 -19.01 -10.73
C ASP A 173 0.90 -17.85 -10.08
N TYR A 174 1.44 -18.09 -8.88
CA TYR A 174 2.22 -17.11 -8.12
C TYR A 174 3.69 -17.03 -8.52
N ASP A 175 4.20 -18.03 -9.25
CA ASP A 175 5.51 -17.93 -9.90
C ASP A 175 5.36 -17.27 -11.26
N LEU A 176 6.23 -16.31 -11.50
CA LEU A 176 6.44 -15.66 -12.78
C LEU A 176 7.91 -15.78 -13.09
N ASP A 177 8.21 -16.16 -14.32
CA ASP A 177 9.56 -16.16 -14.85
C ASP A 177 9.73 -14.97 -15.81
N THR A 178 10.98 -14.55 -16.03
CA THR A 178 11.30 -13.51 -17.02
C THR A 178 10.69 -13.76 -18.41
N ALA A 179 10.59 -15.03 -18.83
CA ALA A 179 10.04 -15.44 -20.12
C ALA A 179 8.53 -15.18 -20.28
N ASP A 180 7.77 -15.17 -19.17
CA ASP A 180 6.33 -14.92 -19.19
C ASP A 180 6.08 -13.44 -19.56
N ILE A 181 6.81 -12.55 -18.91
CA ILE A 181 6.58 -11.09 -18.91
C ILE A 181 7.15 -10.39 -20.16
N ASP A 182 8.14 -10.99 -20.81
CA ASP A 182 8.79 -10.43 -22.01
C ASP A 182 7.87 -10.40 -23.24
N THR A 183 6.75 -11.11 -23.20
CA THR A 183 5.73 -11.04 -24.26
C THR A 183 4.69 -9.96 -23.96
N SER A 184 4.40 -9.09 -24.92
CA SER A 184 3.40 -8.01 -24.75
C SER A 184 1.98 -8.51 -24.46
N SER A 185 1.71 -9.81 -24.69
CA SER A 185 0.41 -10.45 -24.45
C SER A 185 -0.01 -10.42 -22.99
N GLU A 186 0.91 -10.59 -22.05
CA GLU A 186 0.56 -10.69 -20.62
C GLU A 186 0.13 -9.35 -20.03
N TRP A 187 0.74 -8.26 -20.51
CA TRP A 187 0.35 -6.89 -20.18
C TRP A 187 -1.05 -6.51 -20.68
N ASN A 188 -1.54 -7.20 -21.72
CA ASN A 188 -2.85 -6.96 -22.32
C ASN A 188 -3.96 -7.81 -21.68
N ALA A 189 -3.64 -8.70 -20.74
CA ALA A 189 -4.64 -9.49 -20.00
C ALA A 189 -5.49 -8.65 -19.03
N VAL A 190 -5.17 -7.36 -18.91
CA VAL A 190 -5.86 -6.36 -18.10
C VAL A 190 -7.02 -5.76 -18.91
N GLN A 191 -8.26 -5.95 -18.43
CA GLN A 191 -9.49 -5.33 -18.98
C GLN A 191 -9.76 -3.97 -18.32
#